data_AF-A0A9E4EN87-F1
#
_entry.id   AF-A0A9E4EN87-F1
#
_cell.length_a   1.000
_cell.length_b   1.000
_cell.length_c   1.000
_cell.angle_alpha   90.00
_cell.angle_beta   90.00
_cell.angle_gamma   90.00
#
_symmetry.space_group_name_H-M   'P 1'
#
loop_
_entity.id
_entity.type
_entity.pdbx_description
1 polymer ?
#
loop_
_entity_poly.entity_id
_entity_poly.type
_entity_poly.pdbx_seq_one_letter_code
_entity_poly.pdbx_strand_id
1 'polypeptide(L)'
;MANGWFRCCMQIGFVFLMCIGPVGKLHSNPVSLQASDITTDFNADGETNFLDFLAFAGAFGTDQAQFDLNQNGQVDFSDFLIFVRAYGANGNTSLPSAFYKLPDDWQVVPIEQQNCAKEELVGVDHVYVETASKLLVWLTGTVEDAHYEPIGEVANYFGFAALRNEIREREGNNADVSFRGAVYKEVLELLDDTQRSLLYELLAEHRTAINGFLEDRVLLVDELWRLKNNVTMDYVRVMNLIQSIGEYEGTITVITAQYYAKLLPLLSSEQAQYLEDIRRGVVTVDQMQNTSLRYAAEARTQFNALSRDDAKLMQEVSSKFVAWATGDLDDALFLPRGKIGNYFGFSSFRYVDRTSVSRGGAAALIDQVLTPDQQAILCGLSTNVVGYTQDYVNGRATLIAKLDALKKDSTLSVDHLITDYADLAGQGEGRRVVVEALTYHLIESMMSAEQIQSLKALRITN
;
A
#
# COMPACT_ATOMS: atom_id res chain seq x y z
N MET A 1 -61.71 30.75 15.61
CA MET A 1 -61.72 29.34 16.07
C MET A 1 -60.32 29.01 16.54
N ALA A 2 -60.22 28.34 17.69
CA ALA A 2 -59.15 28.46 18.67
C ALA A 2 -58.08 27.37 18.59
N ASN A 3 -56.85 27.75 18.99
CA ASN A 3 -55.80 27.01 19.70
C ASN A 3 -55.21 25.73 19.04
N GLY A 4 -53.92 25.39 19.08
CA GLY A 4 -52.81 25.86 19.90
C GLY A 4 -51.96 24.66 20.41
N TRP A 5 -50.63 24.85 20.42
CA TRP A 5 -49.66 24.36 21.43
C TRP A 5 -49.07 22.92 21.39
N PHE A 6 -47.73 22.91 21.36
CA PHE A 6 -46.73 22.05 22.05
C PHE A 6 -47.22 20.83 22.86
N ARG A 7 -46.51 19.68 22.72
CA ARG A 7 -45.73 19.09 23.83
C ARG A 7 -44.84 17.91 23.43
N CYS A 8 -43.59 18.01 23.87
CA CYS A 8 -42.63 16.94 24.11
C CYS A 8 -43.13 16.01 25.23
N CYS A 9 -42.93 14.70 25.12
CA CYS A 9 -42.73 13.80 26.27
C CYS A 9 -42.10 12.47 25.84
N MET A 10 -41.13 12.09 26.66
CA MET A 10 -40.26 10.93 26.60
C MET A 10 -40.96 9.68 27.19
N GLN A 11 -40.45 8.50 26.79
CA GLN A 11 -40.12 7.35 27.65
C GLN A 11 -41.02 6.08 27.67
N ILE A 12 -40.30 4.94 27.57
CA ILE A 12 -40.60 3.55 28.02
C ILE A 12 -41.66 2.82 27.17
N GLY A 13 -41.45 1.67 26.51
CA GLY A 13 -40.62 0.50 26.78
C GLY A 13 -41.53 -0.74 26.68
N PHE A 14 -40.99 -1.86 26.17
CA PHE A 14 -41.54 -3.22 26.12
C PHE A 14 -42.42 -3.69 24.92
N VAL A 15 -41.77 -4.59 24.14
CA VAL A 15 -42.22 -5.92 23.67
C VAL A 15 -43.63 -6.00 23.04
N PHE A 16 -43.66 -6.30 21.73
CA PHE A 16 -44.81 -6.97 21.14
C PHE A 16 -44.40 -8.23 20.35
N LEU A 17 -45.09 -9.30 20.74
CA LEU A 17 -45.09 -10.66 20.26
C LEU A 17 -45.57 -10.72 18.80
N MET A 18 -44.91 -11.55 17.98
CA MET A 18 -45.32 -11.85 16.61
C MET A 18 -46.73 -12.47 16.57
N CYS A 19 -47.63 -11.86 15.81
CA CYS A 19 -48.79 -12.54 15.24
C CYS A 19 -48.56 -12.70 13.73
N ILE A 20 -48.49 -13.96 13.29
CA ILE A 20 -48.34 -14.38 11.90
C ILE A 20 -49.73 -14.36 11.26
N GLY A 21 -49.91 -13.51 10.23
CA GLY A 21 -51.09 -13.45 9.37
C GLY A 21 -50.68 -13.55 7.89
N PRO A 22 -51.58 -13.95 6.98
CA PRO A 22 -51.24 -14.60 5.72
C PRO A 22 -50.61 -13.66 4.70
N VAL A 23 -49.65 -14.21 3.93
CA VAL A 23 -48.89 -13.56 2.87
C VAL A 23 -49.82 -13.12 1.73
N GLY A 24 -50.32 -11.90 1.82
CA GLY A 24 -50.83 -11.14 0.70
C GLY A 24 -49.65 -10.50 -0.03
N LYS A 25 -49.52 -10.76 -1.34
CA LYS A 25 -48.52 -10.14 -2.21
C LYS A 25 -48.70 -8.61 -2.21
N LEU A 26 -47.98 -7.93 -1.33
CA LEU A 26 -47.68 -6.51 -1.49
C LEU A 26 -46.66 -6.40 -2.62
N HIS A 27 -47.10 -5.87 -3.77
CA HIS A 27 -46.20 -5.33 -4.77
C HIS A 27 -45.49 -4.14 -4.14
N SER A 28 -44.36 -4.39 -3.48
CA SER A 28 -43.34 -3.38 -3.28
C SER A 28 -42.76 -3.09 -4.66
N ASN A 29 -43.27 -2.06 -5.33
CA ASN A 29 -42.49 -1.40 -6.35
C ASN A 29 -41.18 -0.99 -5.68
N PRO A 30 -40.01 -1.48 -6.14
CA PRO A 30 -38.78 -0.83 -5.75
C PRO A 30 -38.93 0.62 -6.23
N VAL A 31 -38.77 1.57 -5.31
CA VAL A 31 -38.38 2.92 -5.72
C VAL A 31 -36.99 2.73 -6.31
N SER A 32 -36.93 2.46 -7.61
CA SER A 32 -35.74 2.80 -8.38
C SER A 32 -35.66 4.31 -8.29
N LEU A 33 -34.68 4.83 -7.57
CA LEU A 33 -34.09 6.10 -7.97
C LEU A 33 -33.60 5.84 -9.40
N GLN A 34 -34.41 6.23 -10.38
CA GLN A 34 -33.95 6.36 -11.74
C GLN A 34 -32.75 7.28 -11.66
N ALA A 35 -31.61 6.86 -12.23
CA ALA A 35 -30.56 7.77 -12.60
C ALA A 35 -31.19 8.80 -13.55
N SER A 36 -31.70 9.89 -12.99
CA SER A 36 -32.00 11.09 -13.75
C SER A 36 -30.68 11.54 -14.34
N ASP A 37 -30.61 11.54 -15.67
CA ASP A 37 -29.45 11.87 -16.51
C ASP A 37 -28.57 12.95 -15.89
N ILE A 38 -27.49 12.56 -15.20
CA ILE A 38 -26.37 13.46 -14.93
C ILE A 38 -25.67 13.60 -16.28
N THR A 39 -26.08 14.60 -17.06
CA THR A 39 -25.40 14.94 -18.31
C THR A 39 -24.10 15.66 -17.98
N THR A 40 -22.98 15.09 -18.42
CA THR A 40 -21.64 15.69 -18.32
C THR A 40 -21.15 16.21 -19.67
N ASP A 41 -21.94 16.00 -20.71
CA ASP A 41 -21.87 16.68 -22.00
C ASP A 41 -22.56 18.05 -21.83
N PHE A 42 -21.75 19.06 -21.54
CA PHE A 42 -22.20 20.42 -21.24
C PHE A 42 -22.34 21.27 -22.50
N ASN A 43 -21.68 20.88 -23.59
CA ASN A 43 -21.79 21.56 -24.88
C ASN A 43 -22.85 20.93 -25.82
N ALA A 44 -23.45 19.81 -25.40
CA ALA A 44 -24.44 19.01 -26.10
C ALA A 44 -23.95 18.45 -27.46
N ASP A 45 -22.66 18.14 -27.58
CA ASP A 45 -22.05 17.57 -28.80
C ASP A 45 -22.18 16.04 -28.92
N GLY A 46 -22.71 15.39 -27.87
CA GLY A 46 -22.93 13.95 -27.78
C GLY A 46 -21.78 13.17 -27.13
N GLU A 47 -20.69 13.83 -26.78
CA GLU A 47 -19.53 13.24 -26.12
C GLU A 47 -19.18 14.00 -24.82
N THR A 48 -18.66 13.30 -23.80
CA THR A 48 -18.06 13.96 -22.63
C THR A 48 -16.56 14.03 -22.85
N ASN A 49 -16.06 15.18 -23.30
CA ASN A 49 -14.69 15.37 -23.76
C ASN A 49 -14.02 16.64 -23.16
N PHE A 50 -12.86 17.01 -23.69
CA PHE A 50 -12.07 18.14 -23.16
C PHE A 50 -12.82 19.49 -23.23
N LEU A 51 -13.72 19.67 -24.21
CA LEU A 51 -14.52 20.89 -24.30
C LEU A 51 -15.51 21.02 -23.14
N ASP A 52 -16.08 19.90 -22.68
CA ASP A 52 -16.91 19.85 -21.47
C ASP A 52 -16.09 20.12 -20.21
N PHE A 53 -14.84 19.63 -20.18
CA PHE A 53 -13.92 19.97 -19.09
C PHE A 53 -13.65 21.47 -19.03
N LEU A 54 -13.44 22.14 -20.18
CA LEU A 54 -13.27 23.59 -20.20
C LEU A 54 -14.51 24.33 -19.72
N ALA A 55 -15.71 23.85 -20.07
CA ALA A 55 -16.96 24.40 -19.58
C ALA A 55 -17.10 24.23 -18.05
N PHE A 56 -16.79 23.03 -17.53
CA PHE A 56 -16.80 22.73 -16.11
C PHE A 56 -15.79 23.59 -15.32
N ALA A 57 -14.54 23.66 -15.80
CA ALA A 57 -13.48 24.44 -15.17
C ALA A 57 -13.81 25.94 -15.13
N GLY A 58 -14.51 26.45 -16.16
CA GLY A 58 -14.99 27.83 -16.19
C GLY A 58 -16.06 28.15 -15.14
N ALA A 59 -16.74 27.13 -14.60
CA ALA A 59 -17.77 27.27 -13.58
C ALA A 59 -17.33 26.83 -12.17
N PHE A 60 -16.07 26.42 -12.01
CA PHE A 60 -15.55 25.95 -10.72
C PHE A 60 -15.60 27.06 -9.65
N GLY A 61 -16.14 26.75 -8.48
CA GLY A 61 -16.36 27.70 -7.39
C GLY A 61 -17.59 28.60 -7.55
N THR A 62 -18.50 28.29 -8.47
CA THR A 62 -19.78 29.00 -8.65
C THR A 62 -20.96 28.19 -8.09
N ASP A 63 -22.17 28.74 -8.15
CA ASP A 63 -23.45 28.10 -7.79
C ASP A 63 -24.26 27.66 -9.02
N GLN A 64 -23.59 27.50 -10.17
CA GLN A 64 -24.26 27.12 -11.41
C GLN A 64 -24.74 25.67 -11.35
N ALA A 65 -26.04 25.50 -11.14
CA ALA A 65 -26.71 24.20 -10.99
C ALA A 65 -26.45 23.20 -12.14
N GLN A 66 -26.08 23.67 -13.34
CA GLN A 66 -25.72 22.80 -14.46
C GLN A 66 -24.40 22.04 -14.25
N PHE A 67 -23.50 22.56 -13.41
CA PHE A 67 -22.19 21.99 -13.12
C PHE A 67 -22.10 21.42 -11.69
N ASP A 68 -23.13 21.64 -10.85
CA ASP A 68 -23.29 21.06 -9.51
C ASP A 68 -23.92 19.66 -9.63
N LEU A 69 -23.07 18.68 -9.97
CA LEU A 69 -23.45 17.31 -10.28
C LEU A 69 -23.88 16.51 -9.05
N ASN A 70 -23.44 16.91 -7.86
CA ASN A 70 -23.83 16.29 -6.59
C ASN A 70 -25.03 16.98 -5.90
N GLN A 71 -25.45 18.14 -6.42
CA GLN A 71 -26.58 18.96 -5.96
C GLN A 71 -26.40 19.51 -4.53
N ASN A 72 -25.17 19.86 -4.13
CA ASN A 72 -24.88 20.46 -2.82
C ASN A 72 -25.01 22.00 -2.80
N GLY A 73 -25.29 22.63 -3.94
CA GLY A 73 -25.42 24.07 -4.10
C GLY A 73 -24.13 24.80 -4.48
N GLN A 74 -23.03 24.10 -4.74
CA GLN A 74 -21.76 24.65 -5.21
C GLN A 74 -21.12 23.73 -6.25
N VAL A 75 -20.39 24.32 -7.21
CA VAL A 75 -19.56 23.58 -8.16
C VAL A 75 -18.18 23.44 -7.55
N ASP A 76 -17.91 22.30 -6.92
CA ASP A 76 -16.69 22.06 -6.17
C ASP A 76 -15.96 20.77 -6.58
N PHE A 77 -14.96 20.38 -5.79
CA PHE A 77 -14.15 19.21 -6.09
C PHE A 77 -14.97 17.91 -6.11
N SER A 78 -16.05 17.82 -5.35
CA SER A 78 -16.95 16.66 -5.33
C SER A 78 -17.65 16.50 -6.68
N ASP A 79 -18.02 17.60 -7.34
CA ASP A 79 -18.58 17.59 -8.70
C ASP A 79 -17.55 17.19 -9.74
N PHE A 80 -16.30 17.63 -9.56
CA PHE A 80 -15.20 17.24 -10.43
C PHE A 80 -14.98 15.72 -10.44
N LEU A 81 -15.09 15.07 -9.27
CA LEU A 81 -15.00 13.61 -9.17
C LEU A 81 -16.15 12.89 -9.88
N ILE A 82 -17.34 13.50 -9.96
CA ILE A 82 -18.47 12.95 -10.73
C ILE A 82 -18.25 13.16 -12.23
N PHE A 83 -17.77 14.34 -12.63
CA PHE A 83 -17.45 14.66 -14.03
C PHE A 83 -16.41 13.70 -14.62
N VAL A 84 -15.29 13.48 -13.92
CA VAL A 84 -14.19 12.61 -14.38
C VAL A 84 -14.64 11.15 -14.53
N ARG A 85 -15.62 10.67 -13.75
CA ARG A 85 -16.17 9.32 -13.89
C ARG A 85 -16.95 9.12 -15.18
N ALA A 86 -17.51 10.19 -15.75
CA ALA A 86 -18.24 10.16 -17.01
C ALA A 86 -17.35 10.50 -18.22
N TYR A 87 -16.22 11.15 -18.00
CA TYR A 87 -15.23 11.49 -19.01
C TYR A 87 -14.70 10.24 -19.72
N GLY A 88 -14.98 10.10 -21.03
CA GLY A 88 -14.56 8.94 -21.83
C GLY A 88 -15.46 7.69 -21.79
N ALA A 89 -16.65 7.76 -21.17
CA ALA A 89 -17.58 6.62 -21.08
C ALA A 89 -18.29 6.26 -22.41
N ASN A 90 -18.36 7.19 -23.36
CA ASN A 90 -19.01 6.98 -24.67
C ASN A 90 -17.96 6.65 -25.73
N GLY A 91 -17.71 5.36 -25.92
CA GLY A 91 -16.66 4.84 -26.79
C GLY A 91 -16.76 5.28 -28.26
N ASN A 92 -15.86 6.17 -28.67
CA ASN A 92 -15.34 6.26 -30.03
C ASN A 92 -13.93 6.87 -30.02
N THR A 93 -12.97 6.15 -29.46
CA THR A 93 -11.59 6.62 -29.30
C THR A 93 -10.76 6.35 -30.56
N SER A 94 -10.93 7.15 -31.61
CA SER A 94 -9.75 7.57 -32.37
C SER A 94 -9.18 8.81 -31.69
N LEU A 95 -8.55 8.60 -30.53
CA LEU A 95 -7.78 9.66 -29.89
C LEU A 95 -6.54 9.94 -30.75
N PRO A 96 -6.22 11.20 -31.08
CA PRO A 96 -4.97 11.55 -31.71
C PRO A 96 -3.82 11.01 -30.88
N SER A 97 -2.78 10.54 -31.56
CA SER A 97 -1.49 10.02 -31.05
C SER A 97 -0.71 10.96 -30.10
N ALA A 98 -1.35 12.01 -29.59
CA ALA A 98 -0.82 13.01 -28.67
C ALA A 98 -1.03 12.67 -27.18
N PHE A 99 -1.76 11.61 -26.83
CA PHE A 99 -1.91 11.14 -25.43
C PHE A 99 -0.76 10.23 -24.94
N TYR A 100 0.28 10.03 -25.74
CA TYR A 100 1.50 9.32 -25.32
C TYR A 100 2.59 10.29 -24.84
N LYS A 101 2.22 11.28 -24.03
CA LYS A 101 3.22 12.00 -23.25
C LYS A 101 2.93 11.78 -21.78
N LEU A 102 3.73 10.90 -21.18
CA LEU A 102 4.05 11.06 -19.77
C LEU A 102 4.46 12.53 -19.54
N PRO A 103 4.25 13.09 -18.34
CA PRO A 103 4.78 14.41 -17.99
C PRO A 103 6.24 14.54 -18.45
N ASP A 104 6.66 15.70 -18.93
CA ASP A 104 8.01 15.88 -19.51
C ASP A 104 9.15 15.57 -18.50
N ASP A 105 8.84 15.55 -17.20
CA ASP A 105 9.72 15.15 -16.09
C ASP A 105 9.70 13.63 -15.80
N TRP A 106 8.71 12.89 -16.31
CA TRP A 106 8.63 11.43 -16.25
C TRP A 106 9.26 10.85 -17.50
N GLN A 107 10.57 10.78 -17.51
CA GLN A 107 11.28 10.16 -18.62
C GLN A 107 11.03 8.65 -18.59
N VAL A 108 10.11 8.14 -19.41
CA VAL A 108 10.40 6.90 -20.13
C VAL A 108 11.52 7.30 -21.08
N VAL A 109 12.76 7.12 -20.60
CA VAL A 109 13.96 7.39 -21.38
C VAL A 109 13.75 6.73 -22.75
N PRO A 110 13.87 7.48 -23.86
CA PRO A 110 13.73 6.91 -25.19
C PRO A 110 14.64 5.69 -25.30
N ILE A 111 14.04 4.55 -25.68
CA ILE A 111 14.68 3.24 -25.89
C ILE A 111 15.88 3.33 -26.86
N GLU A 112 16.01 4.43 -27.59
CA GLU A 112 16.94 4.63 -28.68
C GLU A 112 18.40 4.94 -28.28
N GLN A 113 18.76 5.04 -26.98
CA GLN A 113 20.14 5.42 -26.59
C GLN A 113 20.76 4.70 -25.38
N GLN A 114 20.51 3.41 -25.15
CA GLN A 114 21.27 2.70 -24.11
C GLN A 114 21.89 1.38 -24.59
N ASN A 115 23.13 1.51 -25.06
CA ASN A 115 24.12 0.42 -25.05
C ASN A 115 24.59 0.17 -23.61
N CYS A 116 23.68 -0.09 -22.69
CA CYS A 116 24.02 -0.40 -21.30
C CYS A 116 24.59 -1.81 -21.26
N ALA A 117 25.92 -1.92 -21.21
CA ALA A 117 26.58 -3.19 -20.97
C ALA A 117 26.47 -3.52 -19.48
N LYS A 118 26.28 -4.80 -19.09
CA LYS A 118 26.18 -5.17 -17.66
C LYS A 118 27.41 -4.74 -16.87
N GLU A 119 28.55 -4.65 -17.54
CA GLU A 119 29.83 -4.20 -17.03
C GLU A 119 29.80 -2.71 -16.60
N GLU A 120 28.84 -1.93 -17.06
CA GLU A 120 28.65 -0.51 -16.73
C GLU A 120 27.75 -0.29 -15.50
N LEU A 121 27.12 -1.35 -14.95
CA LEU A 121 26.21 -1.29 -13.79
C LEU A 121 26.93 -1.10 -12.44
N VAL A 122 28.14 -0.55 -12.41
CA VAL A 122 28.91 -0.36 -11.17
C VAL A 122 28.15 0.56 -10.21
N GLY A 123 27.69 0.01 -9.08
CA GLY A 123 26.90 0.73 -8.07
C GLY A 123 25.37 0.64 -8.23
N VAL A 124 24.88 0.06 -9.33
CA VAL A 124 23.44 -0.14 -9.62
C VAL A 124 23.09 -1.61 -9.92
N ASP A 125 24.05 -2.52 -9.76
CA ASP A 125 23.93 -3.97 -9.88
C ASP A 125 22.73 -4.55 -9.10
N HIS A 126 22.51 -4.07 -7.88
CA HIS A 126 21.38 -4.47 -7.05
C HIS A 126 20.04 -4.02 -7.64
N VAL A 127 19.96 -2.85 -8.27
CA VAL A 127 18.74 -2.35 -8.93
C VAL A 127 18.42 -3.22 -10.14
N TYR A 128 19.44 -3.66 -10.89
CA TYR A 128 19.24 -4.64 -11.97
C TYR A 128 18.67 -5.96 -11.46
N VAL A 129 19.24 -6.51 -10.39
CA VAL A 129 18.73 -7.74 -9.77
C VAL A 129 17.27 -7.56 -9.35
N GLU A 130 16.90 -6.40 -8.81
CA GLU A 130 15.52 -6.08 -8.46
C GLU A 130 14.60 -6.05 -9.67
N THR A 131 14.90 -5.25 -10.69
CA THR A 131 14.05 -5.10 -11.89
C THR A 131 13.96 -6.42 -12.67
N ALA A 132 15.06 -7.15 -12.81
CA ALA A 132 15.07 -8.47 -13.46
C ALA A 132 14.21 -9.48 -12.69
N SER A 133 14.33 -9.53 -11.37
CA SER A 133 13.51 -10.44 -10.55
C SER A 133 12.02 -10.12 -10.61
N LYS A 134 11.65 -8.83 -10.73
CA LYS A 134 10.27 -8.38 -10.94
C LYS A 134 9.76 -8.71 -12.34
N LEU A 135 10.61 -8.57 -13.37
CA LEU A 135 10.27 -8.98 -14.73
C LEU A 135 9.92 -10.47 -14.80
N LEU A 136 10.65 -11.34 -14.08
CA LEU A 136 10.32 -12.76 -14.01
C LEU A 136 8.87 -13.00 -13.57
N VAL A 137 8.47 -12.38 -12.46
CA VAL A 137 7.13 -12.58 -11.90
C VAL A 137 6.05 -11.87 -12.71
N TRP A 138 6.36 -10.75 -13.38
CA TRP A 138 5.48 -10.13 -14.37
C TRP A 138 5.19 -11.08 -15.55
N LEU A 139 6.22 -11.73 -16.09
CA LEU A 139 6.10 -12.60 -17.28
C LEU A 139 5.45 -13.95 -16.98
N THR A 140 5.61 -14.45 -15.76
CA THR A 140 5.21 -15.81 -15.40
C THR A 140 4.03 -15.90 -14.44
N GLY A 141 3.71 -14.81 -13.73
CA GLY A 141 2.68 -14.78 -12.69
C GLY A 141 1.30 -14.40 -13.19
N THR A 142 0.36 -14.38 -12.26
CA THR A 142 -1.01 -13.94 -12.49
C THR A 142 -1.29 -12.59 -11.84
N VAL A 143 -2.45 -12.00 -12.13
CA VAL A 143 -2.85 -10.74 -11.47
C VAL A 143 -3.06 -10.97 -9.96
N GLU A 144 -3.53 -12.16 -9.57
CA GLU A 144 -3.70 -12.54 -8.17
C GLU A 144 -2.35 -12.64 -7.43
N ASP A 145 -1.29 -13.10 -8.11
CA ASP A 145 0.07 -13.05 -7.55
C ASP A 145 0.49 -11.60 -7.26
N ALA A 146 0.16 -10.68 -8.16
CA ALA A 146 0.47 -9.27 -8.03
C ALA A 146 -0.37 -8.56 -6.96
N HIS A 147 -1.63 -8.98 -6.76
CA HIS A 147 -2.50 -8.52 -5.68
C HIS A 147 -2.02 -8.93 -4.29
N TYR A 148 -1.22 -9.99 -4.18
CA TYR A 148 -0.73 -10.45 -2.89
C TYR A 148 0.19 -9.42 -2.22
N GLU A 149 -0.27 -8.87 -1.11
CA GLU A 149 0.52 -8.06 -0.18
C GLU A 149 0.29 -8.58 1.25
N PRO A 150 1.35 -9.01 1.97
CA PRO A 150 1.20 -9.39 3.37
C PRO A 150 0.82 -8.17 4.22
N ILE A 151 -0.32 -8.27 4.94
CA ILE A 151 -0.81 -7.25 5.90
C ILE A 151 0.30 -6.74 6.83
N GLY A 152 1.22 -7.63 7.20
CA GLY A 152 2.36 -7.33 8.06
C GLY A 152 3.64 -6.96 7.32
N GLU A 153 3.61 -6.26 6.19
CA GLU A 153 4.80 -5.59 5.64
C GLU A 153 4.54 -4.11 5.24
N VAL A 154 3.34 -3.58 5.49
CA VAL A 154 2.96 -2.19 5.15
C VAL A 154 3.65 -1.19 6.09
N ALA A 155 4.08 -0.05 5.54
CA ALA A 155 4.62 1.09 6.28
C ALA A 155 5.78 0.75 7.25
N ASN A 156 6.92 0.32 6.70
CA ASN A 156 8.09 -0.08 7.50
C ASN A 156 9.06 1.09 7.77
N TYR A 157 8.78 1.86 8.83
CA TYR A 157 9.52 3.10 9.19
C TYR A 157 10.12 3.10 10.61
N PHE A 158 10.09 1.95 11.29
CA PHE A 158 10.32 1.86 12.75
C PHE A 158 11.55 1.00 13.12
N GLY A 159 12.44 0.73 12.17
CA GLY A 159 13.70 0.02 12.41
C GLY A 159 13.59 -1.50 12.56
N PHE A 160 12.39 -2.07 12.41
CA PHE A 160 12.18 -3.51 12.56
C PHE A 160 13.03 -4.34 11.57
N ALA A 161 13.26 -3.82 10.36
CA ALA A 161 14.13 -4.48 9.40
C ALA A 161 15.60 -4.60 9.87
N ALA A 162 16.12 -3.59 10.57
CA ALA A 162 17.46 -3.60 11.15
C ALA A 162 17.53 -4.59 12.32
N LEU A 163 16.61 -4.47 13.29
CA LEU A 163 16.48 -5.37 14.43
C LEU A 163 16.42 -6.84 13.98
N ARG A 164 15.67 -7.11 12.91
CA ARG A 164 15.55 -8.44 12.33
C ARG A 164 16.89 -9.00 11.83
N ASN A 165 17.73 -8.17 11.21
CA ASN A 165 19.04 -8.60 10.76
C ASN A 165 19.97 -8.89 11.94
N GLU A 166 19.96 -8.05 12.97
CA GLU A 166 20.73 -8.29 14.21
C GLU A 166 20.37 -9.63 14.85
N ILE A 167 19.07 -9.95 14.92
CA ILE A 167 18.59 -11.23 15.44
C ILE A 167 19.08 -12.39 14.58
N ARG A 168 19.03 -12.28 13.25
CA ARG A 168 19.53 -13.34 12.34
C ARG A 168 21.02 -13.56 12.46
N GLU A 169 21.79 -12.50 12.64
CA GLU A 169 23.25 -12.57 12.83
C GLU A 169 23.61 -13.24 14.16
N ARG A 170 22.85 -12.96 15.22
CA ARG A 170 23.10 -13.51 16.55
C ARG A 170 22.57 -14.93 16.74
N GLU A 171 21.36 -15.22 16.27
CA GLU A 171 20.59 -16.44 16.61
C GLU A 171 20.33 -17.36 15.40
N GLY A 172 20.73 -16.96 14.20
CA GLY A 172 20.70 -17.79 12.99
C GLY A 172 19.54 -17.49 12.02
N ASN A 173 19.62 -18.09 10.83
CA ASN A 173 18.85 -17.71 9.63
C ASN A 173 17.31 -17.86 9.70
N ASN A 174 16.75 -18.42 10.78
CA ASN A 174 15.30 -18.58 10.99
C ASN A 174 14.80 -17.94 12.30
N ALA A 175 15.69 -17.31 13.07
CA ALA A 175 15.36 -16.73 14.37
C ALA A 175 14.41 -15.54 14.23
N ASP A 176 14.45 -14.81 13.11
CA ASP A 176 13.57 -13.66 12.86
C ASP A 176 12.09 -14.01 12.70
N VAL A 177 11.79 -15.07 11.95
CA VAL A 177 10.41 -15.51 11.74
C VAL A 177 9.79 -15.92 13.07
N SER A 178 10.56 -16.66 13.87
CA SER A 178 10.20 -17.09 15.21
C SER A 178 10.06 -15.91 16.17
N PHE A 179 10.99 -14.95 16.11
CA PHE A 179 10.97 -13.74 16.91
C PHE A 179 9.67 -12.96 16.71
N ARG A 180 9.29 -12.70 15.46
CA ARG A 180 8.09 -11.89 15.16
C ARG A 180 6.82 -12.50 15.76
N GLY A 181 6.69 -13.82 15.66
CA GLY A 181 5.54 -14.54 16.22
C GLY A 181 5.53 -14.62 17.74
N ALA A 182 6.68 -14.48 18.41
CA ALA A 182 6.80 -14.59 19.87
C ALA A 182 6.80 -13.23 20.57
N VAL A 183 7.51 -12.23 20.01
CA VAL A 183 7.76 -10.92 20.63
C VAL A 183 6.47 -10.17 20.96
N TYR A 184 5.42 -10.30 20.14
CA TYR A 184 4.19 -9.56 20.41
C TYR A 184 3.49 -10.01 21.70
N LYS A 185 3.63 -11.29 22.07
CA LYS A 185 3.05 -11.82 23.32
C LYS A 185 3.86 -11.37 24.52
N GLU A 186 5.18 -11.32 24.38
CA GLU A 186 6.09 -10.74 25.39
C GLU A 186 5.72 -9.28 25.66
N VAL A 187 5.55 -8.48 24.61
CA VAL A 187 5.13 -7.08 24.76
C VAL A 187 3.77 -7.00 25.46
N LEU A 188 2.79 -7.81 25.06
CA LEU A 188 1.48 -7.78 25.72
C LEU A 188 1.53 -8.23 27.19
N GLU A 189 2.42 -9.16 27.57
CA GLU A 189 2.67 -9.53 28.97
C GLU A 189 3.28 -8.40 29.77
N LEU A 190 4.28 -7.77 29.15
CA LEU A 190 5.10 -6.75 29.78
C LEU A 190 4.27 -5.52 30.14
N LEU A 191 3.37 -5.12 29.23
CA LEU A 191 2.57 -3.91 29.37
C LEU A 191 1.43 -4.10 30.36
N ASP A 192 1.17 -3.07 31.17
CA ASP A 192 -0.02 -2.98 32.02
C ASP A 192 -1.29 -2.71 31.18
N ASP A 193 -2.46 -2.73 31.80
CA ASP A 193 -3.72 -2.58 31.08
C ASP A 193 -3.89 -1.21 30.38
N THR A 194 -3.31 -0.14 30.93
CA THR A 194 -3.36 1.21 30.33
C THR A 194 -2.43 1.33 29.14
N GLN A 195 -1.22 0.79 29.26
CA GLN A 195 -0.26 0.73 28.17
C GLN A 195 -0.74 -0.19 27.04
N ARG A 196 -1.32 -1.34 27.40
CA ARG A 196 -1.84 -2.31 26.45
C ARG A 196 -3.05 -1.77 25.69
N SER A 197 -3.91 -0.96 26.32
CA SER A 197 -5.06 -0.36 25.63
C SER A 197 -4.64 0.52 24.45
N LEU A 198 -3.51 1.25 24.56
CA LEU A 198 -2.96 2.04 23.44
C LEU A 198 -2.63 1.19 22.21
N LEU A 199 -2.10 -0.03 22.38
CA LEU A 199 -1.84 -0.93 21.25
C LEU A 199 -3.13 -1.47 20.61
N TYR A 200 -4.18 -1.68 21.41
CA TYR A 200 -5.48 -2.10 20.89
C TYR A 200 -6.22 -0.98 20.16
N GLU A 201 -6.09 0.26 20.64
CA GLU A 201 -6.62 1.45 19.94
C GLU A 201 -5.90 1.65 18.60
N LEU A 202 -4.56 1.56 18.61
CA LEU A 202 -3.75 1.58 17.38
C LEU A 202 -4.19 0.51 16.37
N LEU A 203 -4.44 -0.73 16.84
CA LEU A 203 -4.92 -1.83 16.00
C LEU A 203 -6.25 -1.49 15.30
N ALA A 204 -7.19 -0.87 16.02
CA ALA A 204 -8.48 -0.49 15.47
C ALA A 204 -8.36 0.60 14.39
N GLU A 205 -7.51 1.60 14.60
CA GLU A 205 -7.26 2.66 13.61
C GLU A 205 -6.51 2.14 12.38
N HIS A 206 -5.51 1.28 12.57
CA HIS A 206 -4.78 0.63 11.47
C HIS A 206 -5.68 -0.13 10.52
N ARG A 207 -6.71 -0.82 11.04
CA ARG A 207 -7.59 -1.64 10.20
C ARG A 207 -8.23 -0.81 9.08
N THR A 208 -8.66 0.41 9.38
CA THR A 208 -9.31 1.27 8.39
C THR A 208 -8.33 1.69 7.31
N ALA A 209 -7.15 2.19 7.69
CA ALA A 209 -6.16 2.68 6.74
C ALA A 209 -5.51 1.55 5.91
N ILE A 210 -5.24 0.39 6.51
CA ILE A 210 -4.68 -0.77 5.80
C ILE A 210 -5.68 -1.32 4.77
N ASN A 211 -6.97 -1.38 5.10
CA ASN A 211 -7.96 -1.84 4.14
C ASN A 211 -8.03 -0.92 2.93
N GLY A 212 -8.05 0.41 3.13
CA GLY A 212 -8.00 1.38 2.04
C GLY A 212 -6.74 1.26 1.18
N PHE A 213 -5.57 1.11 1.83
CA PHE A 213 -4.31 0.84 1.14
C PHE A 213 -4.38 -0.42 0.26
N LEU A 214 -4.89 -1.53 0.79
CA LEU A 214 -4.98 -2.80 0.07
C LEU A 214 -5.97 -2.73 -1.09
N GLU A 215 -7.12 -2.06 -0.90
CA GLU A 215 -8.12 -1.83 -1.95
C GLU A 215 -7.54 -1.01 -3.10
N ASP A 216 -6.92 0.14 -2.83
CA ASP A 216 -6.33 0.98 -3.87
C ASP A 216 -5.12 0.32 -4.54
N ARG A 217 -4.32 -0.45 -3.79
CA ARG A 217 -3.24 -1.25 -4.35
C ARG A 217 -3.77 -2.28 -5.36
N VAL A 218 -4.90 -2.95 -5.06
CA VAL A 218 -5.56 -3.88 -6.01
C VAL A 218 -5.96 -3.14 -7.28
N LEU A 219 -6.61 -1.97 -7.14
CA LEU A 219 -7.02 -1.16 -8.30
C LEU A 219 -5.83 -0.67 -9.13
N LEU A 220 -4.71 -0.31 -8.50
CA LEU A 220 -3.50 0.09 -9.20
C LEU A 220 -2.91 -1.10 -9.97
N VAL A 221 -2.79 -2.25 -9.32
CA VAL A 221 -2.29 -3.47 -9.97
C VAL A 221 -3.17 -3.85 -11.16
N ASP A 222 -4.50 -3.80 -11.03
CA ASP A 222 -5.42 -4.08 -12.13
C ASP A 222 -5.19 -3.16 -13.32
N GLU A 223 -4.98 -1.86 -13.06
CA GLU A 223 -4.77 -0.87 -14.10
C GLU A 223 -3.41 -1.05 -14.79
N LEU A 224 -2.35 -1.41 -14.06
CA LEU A 224 -1.08 -1.84 -14.64
C LEU A 224 -1.24 -3.12 -15.48
N TRP A 225 -2.04 -4.08 -15.01
CA TRP A 225 -2.21 -5.39 -15.67
C TRP A 225 -2.95 -5.31 -17.00
N ARG A 226 -3.67 -4.21 -17.27
CA ARG A 226 -4.27 -3.92 -18.58
C ARG A 226 -3.23 -3.91 -19.70
N LEU A 227 -2.00 -3.49 -19.41
CA LEU A 227 -0.89 -3.51 -20.36
C LEU A 227 -0.66 -4.93 -20.90
N LYS A 228 -0.78 -5.97 -20.07
CA LYS A 228 -0.63 -7.38 -20.52
C LYS A 228 -1.67 -7.81 -21.55
N ASN A 229 -2.81 -7.13 -21.59
CA ASN A 229 -3.87 -7.36 -22.58
C ASN A 229 -3.77 -6.39 -23.77
N ASN A 230 -2.65 -5.67 -23.92
CA ASN A 230 -2.46 -4.57 -24.89
C ASN A 230 -3.52 -3.46 -24.77
N VAL A 231 -4.07 -3.29 -23.57
CA VAL A 231 -5.02 -2.21 -23.26
C VAL A 231 -4.24 -1.08 -22.62
N THR A 232 -4.45 0.13 -23.12
CA THR A 232 -3.85 1.34 -22.52
C THR A 232 -4.37 1.53 -21.11
N MET A 233 -3.44 1.88 -20.23
CA MET A 233 -3.68 2.21 -18.83
C MET A 233 -4.26 3.62 -18.70
N ASP A 234 -5.22 3.81 -17.80
CA ASP A 234 -5.71 5.13 -17.42
C ASP A 234 -4.68 5.84 -16.51
N TYR A 235 -3.88 6.73 -17.11
CA TYR A 235 -2.81 7.43 -16.41
C TYR A 235 -3.32 8.32 -15.27
N VAL A 236 -4.45 9.02 -15.48
CA VAL A 236 -5.01 9.91 -14.44
C VAL A 236 -5.46 9.09 -13.25
N ARG A 237 -6.13 7.96 -13.51
CA ARG A 237 -6.52 7.02 -12.45
C ARG A 237 -5.31 6.46 -11.71
N VAL A 238 -4.26 6.08 -12.42
CA VAL A 238 -3.02 5.57 -11.81
C VAL A 238 -2.36 6.61 -10.91
N MET A 239 -2.29 7.86 -11.34
CA MET A 239 -1.73 8.94 -10.53
C MET A 239 -2.54 9.19 -9.25
N ASN A 240 -3.87 9.18 -9.35
CA ASN A 240 -4.74 9.31 -8.18
C ASN A 240 -4.58 8.14 -7.21
N LEU A 241 -4.45 6.91 -7.72
CA LEU A 241 -4.21 5.72 -6.90
C LEU A 241 -2.85 5.77 -6.21
N ILE A 242 -1.79 6.19 -6.91
CA ILE A 242 -0.45 6.37 -6.32
C ILE A 242 -0.49 7.37 -5.16
N GLN A 243 -1.17 8.51 -5.36
CA GLN A 243 -1.33 9.52 -4.31
C GLN A 243 -2.08 8.94 -3.10
N SER A 244 -3.24 8.32 -3.32
CA SER A 244 -4.08 7.74 -2.27
C SER A 244 -3.35 6.64 -1.48
N ILE A 245 -2.63 5.75 -2.17
CA ILE A 245 -1.78 4.71 -1.54
C ILE A 245 -0.72 5.36 -0.64
N GLY A 246 -0.04 6.40 -1.14
CA GLY A 246 0.92 7.17 -0.36
C GLY A 246 0.30 7.82 0.88
N GLU A 247 -0.90 8.38 0.78
CA GLU A 247 -1.63 8.97 1.90
C GLU A 247 -2.01 7.92 2.96
N TYR A 248 -2.45 6.73 2.55
CA TYR A 248 -2.74 5.63 3.49
C TYR A 248 -1.47 5.16 4.20
N GLU A 249 -0.35 4.96 3.50
CA GLU A 249 0.92 4.59 4.12
C GLU A 249 1.42 5.67 5.09
N GLY A 250 1.33 6.94 4.70
CA GLY A 250 1.64 8.08 5.56
C GLY A 250 0.77 8.08 6.81
N THR A 251 -0.53 7.84 6.66
CA THR A 251 -1.51 7.74 7.75
C THR A 251 -1.15 6.61 8.72
N ILE A 252 -0.92 5.38 8.21
CA ILE A 252 -0.50 4.23 9.02
C ILE A 252 0.76 4.57 9.80
N THR A 253 1.71 5.24 9.16
CA THR A 253 3.00 5.61 9.77
C THR A 253 2.83 6.64 10.88
N VAL A 254 2.13 7.73 10.61
CA VAL A 254 1.95 8.84 11.56
C VAL A 254 1.16 8.39 12.79
N ILE A 255 0.05 7.66 12.59
CA ILE A 255 -0.75 7.12 13.69
C ILE A 255 0.11 6.20 14.56
N THR A 256 0.86 5.28 13.95
CA THR A 256 1.77 4.38 14.70
C THR A 256 2.75 5.16 15.57
N ALA A 257 3.40 6.17 15.00
CA ALA A 257 4.39 6.97 15.71
C ALA A 257 3.77 7.76 16.88
N GLN A 258 2.56 8.32 16.70
CA GLN A 258 1.85 9.00 17.77
C GLN A 258 1.51 8.07 18.93
N TYR A 259 1.02 6.86 18.64
CA TYR A 259 0.72 5.88 19.69
C TYR A 259 1.98 5.41 20.41
N TYR A 260 3.08 5.17 19.70
CA TYR A 260 4.34 4.83 20.35
C TYR A 260 4.91 5.98 21.19
N ALA A 261 4.83 7.23 20.70
CA ALA A 261 5.28 8.40 21.45
C ALA A 261 4.45 8.67 22.71
N LYS A 262 3.17 8.27 22.72
CA LYS A 262 2.34 8.25 23.94
C LYS A 262 2.71 7.11 24.88
N LEU A 263 3.02 5.92 24.34
CA LEU A 263 3.32 4.72 25.12
C LEU A 263 4.70 4.76 25.78
N LEU A 264 5.73 5.23 25.07
CA LEU A 264 7.12 5.24 25.52
C LEU A 264 7.34 5.90 26.91
N PRO A 265 6.80 7.11 27.20
CA PRO A 265 6.98 7.73 28.51
C PRO A 265 6.17 7.07 29.64
N LEU A 266 5.25 6.15 29.31
CA LEU A 266 4.48 5.40 30.31
C LEU A 266 5.21 4.15 30.79
N LEU A 267 6.28 3.72 30.11
CA LEU A 267 7.04 2.54 30.51
C LEU A 267 7.76 2.78 31.85
N SER A 268 7.68 1.78 32.74
CA SER A 268 8.57 1.74 33.90
C SER A 268 10.02 1.48 33.47
N SER A 269 10.98 1.79 34.33
CA SER A 269 12.39 1.49 34.09
C SER A 269 12.64 0.00 33.84
N GLU A 270 11.91 -0.88 34.54
CA GLU A 270 11.99 -2.33 34.36
C GLU A 270 11.42 -2.76 33.00
N GLN A 271 10.31 -2.17 32.57
CA GLN A 271 9.74 -2.47 31.25
C GLN A 271 10.66 -2.00 30.12
N ALA A 272 11.20 -0.79 30.22
CA ALA A 272 12.15 -0.26 29.24
C ALA A 272 13.42 -1.13 29.17
N GLN A 273 13.96 -1.56 30.32
CA GLN A 273 15.11 -2.45 30.36
C GLN A 273 14.80 -3.83 29.75
N TYR A 274 13.60 -4.38 29.98
CA TYR A 274 13.20 -5.66 29.40
C TYR A 274 13.14 -5.61 27.87
N LEU A 275 12.65 -4.51 27.29
CA LEU A 275 12.67 -4.32 25.83
C LEU A 275 14.11 -4.29 25.29
N GLU A 276 15.02 -3.62 25.99
CA GLU A 276 16.44 -3.60 25.64
C GLU A 276 17.08 -4.99 25.74
N ASP A 277 16.71 -5.78 26.75
CA ASP A 277 17.16 -7.15 26.94
C ASP A 277 16.68 -8.08 25.80
N ILE A 278 15.47 -7.86 25.26
CA ILE A 278 15.00 -8.53 24.04
C ILE A 278 15.91 -8.19 22.85
N ARG A 279 16.19 -6.90 22.61
CA ARG A 279 17.04 -6.49 21.49
C ARG A 279 18.46 -7.08 21.58
N ARG A 280 19.06 -7.01 22.77
CA ARG A 280 20.42 -7.53 23.04
C ARG A 280 20.51 -9.06 23.01
N GLY A 281 19.39 -9.76 22.98
CA GLY A 281 19.34 -11.22 23.03
C GLY A 281 19.63 -11.80 24.40
N VAL A 282 19.46 -11.00 25.46
CA VAL A 282 19.43 -11.51 26.85
C VAL A 282 18.17 -12.35 27.04
N VAL A 283 17.05 -11.89 26.48
CA VAL A 283 15.86 -12.70 26.25
C VAL A 283 15.97 -13.31 24.85
N THR A 284 16.17 -14.62 24.77
CA THR A 284 16.35 -15.33 23.48
C THR A 284 15.01 -15.64 22.82
N VAL A 285 15.02 -15.89 21.50
CA VAL A 285 13.81 -16.30 20.76
C VAL A 285 13.18 -17.57 21.36
N ASP A 286 13.99 -18.55 21.77
CA ASP A 286 13.51 -19.77 22.41
C ASP A 286 12.81 -19.50 23.75
N GLN A 287 13.33 -18.55 24.55
CA GLN A 287 12.68 -18.15 25.80
C GLN A 287 11.32 -17.50 25.52
N MET A 288 11.25 -16.59 24.54
CA MET A 288 9.98 -15.94 24.17
C MET A 288 8.94 -16.94 23.64
N GLN A 289 9.38 -17.98 22.94
CA GLN A 289 8.50 -19.06 22.49
C GLN A 289 7.93 -19.87 23.66
N ASN A 290 8.71 -20.09 24.73
CA ASN A 290 8.21 -20.78 25.91
C ASN A 290 7.15 -19.96 26.66
N THR A 291 7.37 -18.65 26.81
CA THR A 291 6.34 -17.72 27.30
C THR A 291 5.10 -17.78 26.42
N SER A 292 5.27 -17.80 25.10
CA SER A 292 4.18 -17.90 24.13
C SER A 292 3.33 -19.17 24.27
N LEU A 293 3.92 -20.29 24.70
CA LEU A 293 3.23 -21.55 24.97
C LEU A 293 2.43 -21.49 26.28
N ARG A 294 2.99 -20.89 27.33
CA ARG A 294 2.26 -20.59 28.58
C ARG A 294 1.07 -19.68 28.31
N TYR A 295 1.28 -18.63 27.52
CA TYR A 295 0.22 -17.78 26.99
C TYR A 295 -0.86 -18.57 26.28
N ALA A 296 -0.52 -19.44 25.34
CA ALA A 296 -1.53 -20.22 24.62
C ALA A 296 -2.37 -21.13 25.54
N ALA A 297 -1.80 -21.59 26.65
CA ALA A 297 -2.50 -22.39 27.65
C ALA A 297 -3.43 -21.54 28.55
N GLU A 298 -3.06 -20.29 28.85
CA GLU A 298 -3.78 -19.37 29.74
C GLU A 298 -4.74 -18.42 28.99
N ALA A 299 -4.48 -18.09 27.73
CA ALA A 299 -5.11 -17.01 26.96
C ALA A 299 -6.53 -17.30 26.42
N ARG A 300 -7.20 -18.38 26.86
CA ARG A 300 -8.63 -18.57 26.53
C ARG A 300 -9.54 -17.56 27.23
N THR A 301 -9.04 -16.81 28.22
CA THR A 301 -9.89 -15.97 29.09
C THR A 301 -9.51 -14.48 29.17
N GLN A 302 -8.31 -14.05 28.77
CA GLN A 302 -7.84 -12.67 29.02
C GLN A 302 -7.69 -11.76 27.79
N PHE A 303 -7.56 -12.28 26.57
CA PHE A 303 -7.15 -11.48 25.40
C PHE A 303 -8.18 -11.41 24.26
N ASN A 304 -9.48 -11.57 24.56
CA ASN A 304 -10.59 -11.48 23.59
C ASN A 304 -10.18 -12.00 22.20
N ALA A 305 -10.02 -13.32 22.05
CA ALA A 305 -9.57 -14.04 20.85
C ALA A 305 -9.45 -13.14 19.59
N LEU A 306 -8.30 -12.47 19.44
CA LEU A 306 -8.03 -11.65 18.26
C LEU A 306 -8.31 -12.47 17.01
N SER A 307 -8.93 -11.86 16.01
CA SER A 307 -9.07 -12.52 14.71
C SER A 307 -7.67 -12.88 14.17
N ARG A 308 -7.60 -13.80 13.21
CA ARG A 308 -6.31 -14.19 12.62
C ARG A 308 -5.55 -12.99 12.04
N ASP A 309 -6.26 -12.04 11.43
CA ASP A 309 -5.64 -10.86 10.83
C ASP A 309 -5.28 -9.81 11.89
N ASP A 310 -6.09 -9.66 12.93
CA ASP A 310 -5.74 -8.82 14.08
C ASP A 310 -4.51 -9.33 14.81
N ALA A 311 -4.34 -10.65 14.92
CA ALA A 311 -3.14 -11.23 15.52
C ALA A 311 -1.87 -10.94 14.68
N LYS A 312 -1.98 -10.91 13.34
CA LYS A 312 -0.86 -10.53 12.46
C LYS A 312 -0.55 -9.03 12.56
N LEU A 313 -1.58 -8.20 12.64
CA LEU A 313 -1.40 -6.77 12.78
C LEU A 313 -0.87 -6.41 14.17
N MET A 314 -1.31 -7.12 15.22
CA MET A 314 -0.73 -7.00 16.55
C MET A 314 0.75 -7.43 16.56
N GLN A 315 1.12 -8.49 15.82
CA GLN A 315 2.52 -8.86 15.62
C GLN A 315 3.34 -7.73 15.00
N GLU A 316 2.81 -7.09 13.97
CA GLU A 316 3.42 -5.93 13.32
C GLU A 316 3.64 -4.79 14.33
N VAL A 317 2.58 -4.30 14.96
CA VAL A 317 2.67 -3.12 15.84
C VAL A 317 3.50 -3.40 17.08
N SER A 318 3.47 -4.60 17.67
CA SER A 318 4.33 -4.88 18.82
C SER A 318 5.80 -5.02 18.43
N SER A 319 6.09 -5.67 17.29
CA SER A 319 7.48 -5.85 16.85
C SER A 319 8.13 -4.54 16.39
N LYS A 320 7.39 -3.67 15.70
CA LYS A 320 7.79 -2.29 15.40
C LYS A 320 7.96 -1.45 16.67
N PHE A 321 7.14 -1.66 17.70
CA PHE A 321 7.30 -0.95 18.97
C PHE A 321 8.62 -1.31 19.65
N VAL A 322 9.00 -2.60 19.73
CA VAL A 322 10.30 -3.00 20.29
C VAL A 322 11.44 -2.36 19.51
N ALA A 323 11.40 -2.43 18.19
CA ALA A 323 12.44 -1.84 17.33
C ALA A 323 12.55 -0.33 17.52
N TRP A 324 11.42 0.38 17.57
CA TRP A 324 11.42 1.83 17.74
C TRP A 324 11.81 2.25 19.16
N ALA A 325 11.36 1.55 20.20
CA ALA A 325 11.66 1.89 21.58
C ALA A 325 13.15 1.72 21.92
N THR A 326 13.78 0.69 21.37
CA THR A 326 15.18 0.30 21.67
C THR A 326 16.19 0.76 20.63
N GLY A 327 15.73 1.11 19.43
CA GLY A 327 16.58 1.48 18.31
C GLY A 327 16.88 2.97 18.20
N ASP A 328 17.72 3.28 17.22
CA ASP A 328 18.11 4.64 16.87
C ASP A 328 17.61 5.06 15.47
N LEU A 329 18.06 6.22 15.03
CA LEU A 329 17.70 6.78 13.72
C LEU A 329 18.24 5.93 12.57
N ASP A 330 19.44 5.36 12.71
CA ASP A 330 20.09 4.58 11.67
C ASP A 330 19.35 3.24 11.45
N ASP A 331 18.84 2.64 12.53
CA ASP A 331 17.94 1.50 12.46
C ASP A 331 16.71 1.80 11.61
N ALA A 332 16.05 2.94 11.87
CA ALA A 332 14.86 3.34 11.15
C ALA A 332 15.16 3.62 9.67
N LEU A 333 16.31 4.26 9.39
CA LEU A 333 16.77 4.55 8.02
C LEU A 333 17.16 3.30 7.24
N PHE A 334 17.49 2.19 7.91
CA PHE A 334 17.80 0.93 7.24
C PHE A 334 16.67 0.46 6.32
N LEU A 335 16.97 0.34 5.03
CA LEU A 335 16.06 -0.15 4.01
C LEU A 335 16.62 -1.43 3.37
N PRO A 336 15.95 -2.58 3.50
CA PRO A 336 16.38 -3.80 2.82
C PRO A 336 16.32 -3.63 1.31
N ARG A 337 17.34 -4.16 0.62
CA ARG A 337 17.37 -4.21 -0.85
C ARG A 337 16.14 -4.94 -1.39
N GLY A 338 15.58 -4.43 -2.49
CA GLY A 338 14.47 -5.04 -3.22
C GLY A 338 13.13 -4.96 -2.51
N LYS A 339 12.90 -3.95 -1.67
CA LYS A 339 11.58 -3.71 -1.05
C LYS A 339 10.76 -2.61 -1.71
N ILE A 340 11.36 -1.82 -2.59
CA ILE A 340 10.70 -0.69 -3.27
C ILE A 340 9.96 -1.19 -4.52
N GLY A 341 8.74 -0.71 -4.73
CA GLY A 341 7.94 -0.93 -5.94
C GLY A 341 7.51 -2.39 -6.09
N ASN A 342 7.03 -3.02 -5.02
CA ASN A 342 6.63 -4.43 -5.03
C ASN A 342 5.17 -4.63 -5.50
N TYR A 343 4.88 -4.34 -6.77
CA TYR A 343 3.53 -4.41 -7.35
C TYR A 343 3.35 -5.54 -8.39
N PHE A 344 4.38 -6.37 -8.58
CA PHE A 344 4.44 -7.37 -9.66
C PHE A 344 4.39 -8.82 -9.18
N GLY A 345 4.12 -9.04 -7.88
CA GLY A 345 3.88 -10.38 -7.31
C GLY A 345 5.11 -11.13 -6.81
N PHE A 346 6.24 -10.45 -6.59
CA PHE A 346 7.44 -11.11 -6.04
C PHE A 346 7.23 -11.60 -4.60
N SER A 347 6.36 -10.94 -3.83
CA SER A 347 5.93 -11.45 -2.52
C SER A 347 5.16 -12.77 -2.64
N SER A 348 4.21 -12.88 -3.59
CA SER A 348 3.51 -14.16 -3.85
C SER A 348 4.50 -15.25 -4.24
N PHE A 349 5.39 -14.95 -5.18
CA PHE A 349 6.44 -15.87 -5.61
C PHE A 349 7.28 -16.40 -4.44
N ARG A 350 7.63 -15.55 -3.47
CA ARG A 350 8.40 -15.98 -2.29
C ARG A 350 7.59 -16.77 -1.28
N TYR A 351 6.38 -16.32 -0.96
CA TYR A 351 5.63 -16.80 0.22
C TYR A 351 4.51 -17.79 -0.11
N VAL A 352 3.87 -17.64 -1.27
CA VAL A 352 2.76 -18.47 -1.73
C VAL A 352 3.29 -19.65 -2.53
N ASP A 353 4.16 -19.39 -3.52
CA ASP A 353 4.77 -20.47 -4.33
C ASP A 353 5.81 -21.27 -3.53
N ARG A 354 6.24 -20.75 -2.38
CA ARG A 354 7.26 -21.34 -1.48
C ARG A 354 8.57 -21.67 -2.19
N THR A 355 8.91 -20.91 -3.22
CA THR A 355 10.19 -21.07 -3.91
C THR A 355 11.35 -20.73 -2.98
N SER A 356 12.45 -21.46 -3.15
CA SER A 356 13.74 -21.14 -2.49
C SER A 356 14.60 -20.17 -3.31
N VAL A 357 14.11 -19.76 -4.49
CA VAL A 357 14.83 -18.90 -5.42
C VAL A 357 15.00 -17.51 -4.82
N SER A 358 16.26 -17.09 -4.69
CA SER A 358 16.61 -15.73 -4.29
C SER A 358 16.33 -14.72 -5.42
N ARG A 359 16.29 -13.41 -5.12
CA ARG A 359 16.20 -12.37 -6.17
C ARG A 359 17.32 -12.50 -7.21
N GLY A 360 18.54 -12.77 -6.77
CA GLY A 360 19.67 -13.01 -7.67
C GLY A 360 19.48 -14.27 -8.54
N GLY A 361 18.92 -15.34 -7.96
CA GLY A 361 18.54 -16.54 -8.72
C GLY A 361 17.46 -16.24 -9.77
N ALA A 362 16.41 -15.50 -9.40
CA ALA A 362 15.37 -15.07 -10.32
C ALA A 362 15.91 -14.21 -11.46
N ALA A 363 16.81 -13.26 -11.16
CA ALA A 363 17.49 -12.46 -12.17
C ALA A 363 18.34 -13.32 -13.12
N ALA A 364 19.07 -14.31 -12.59
CA ALA A 364 19.87 -15.23 -13.39
C ALA A 364 19.01 -16.12 -14.31
N LEU A 365 17.76 -16.44 -13.95
CA LEU A 365 16.83 -17.15 -14.84
C LEU A 365 16.39 -16.27 -16.02
N ILE A 366 16.14 -14.99 -15.77
CA ILE A 366 15.80 -14.02 -16.82
C ILE A 366 16.96 -13.83 -17.79
N ASP A 367 18.17 -13.70 -17.24
CA ASP A 367 19.40 -13.54 -18.02
C ASP A 367 19.68 -14.71 -18.98
N GLN A 368 19.18 -15.90 -18.69
CA GLN A 368 19.32 -17.08 -19.57
C GLN A 368 18.41 -17.03 -20.79
N VAL A 369 17.34 -16.22 -20.73
CA VAL A 369 16.27 -16.23 -21.73
C VAL A 369 16.25 -14.96 -22.58
N LEU A 370 16.61 -13.81 -22.02
CA LEU A 370 16.57 -12.55 -22.77
C LEU A 370 17.56 -12.54 -23.94
N THR A 371 17.13 -11.95 -25.05
CA THR A 371 18.03 -11.56 -26.16
C THR A 371 18.88 -10.36 -25.75
N PRO A 372 20.01 -10.09 -26.45
CA PRO A 372 20.83 -8.91 -26.17
C PRO A 372 20.04 -7.59 -26.17
N ASP A 373 19.10 -7.41 -27.09
CA ASP A 373 18.29 -6.18 -27.18
C ASP A 373 17.33 -6.04 -25.99
N GLN A 374 16.65 -7.13 -25.61
CA GLN A 374 15.77 -7.15 -24.43
C GLN A 374 16.57 -6.90 -23.14
N GLN A 375 17.78 -7.44 -23.05
CA GLN A 375 18.67 -7.24 -21.91
C GLN A 375 19.16 -5.79 -21.84
N ALA A 376 19.47 -5.15 -22.98
CA ALA A 376 19.83 -3.73 -23.04
C ALA A 376 18.69 -2.84 -22.54
N ILE A 377 17.43 -3.13 -22.93
CA ILE A 377 16.24 -2.43 -22.42
C ILE A 377 16.11 -2.58 -20.91
N LEU A 378 16.27 -3.79 -20.38
CA LEU A 378 16.20 -4.04 -18.93
C LEU A 378 17.32 -3.32 -18.16
N CYS A 379 18.55 -3.30 -18.71
CA CYS A 379 19.68 -2.56 -18.14
C CYS A 379 19.40 -1.06 -18.10
N GLY A 380 18.80 -0.54 -19.17
CA GLY A 380 18.41 0.85 -19.25
C GLY A 380 17.34 1.25 -18.22
N LEU A 381 16.33 0.39 -18.04
CA LEU A 381 15.35 0.53 -16.95
C LEU A 381 16.04 0.64 -15.59
N SER A 382 16.99 -0.25 -15.30
CA SER A 382 17.70 -0.28 -14.01
C SER A 382 18.45 1.03 -13.73
N THR A 383 18.96 1.70 -14.76
CA THR A 383 19.63 3.00 -14.63
C THR A 383 18.62 4.13 -14.43
N ASN A 384 17.51 4.10 -15.17
CA ASN A 384 16.46 5.12 -15.12
C ASN A 384 15.80 5.19 -13.72
N VAL A 385 15.43 4.03 -13.17
CA VAL A 385 14.69 3.97 -11.90
C VAL A 385 15.50 4.37 -10.66
N VAL A 386 16.81 4.62 -10.80
CA VAL A 386 17.66 5.11 -9.71
C VAL A 386 17.17 6.45 -9.18
N GLY A 387 16.79 7.37 -10.07
CA GLY A 387 16.30 8.70 -9.68
C GLY A 387 15.03 8.61 -8.82
N TYR A 388 14.02 7.89 -9.32
CA TYR A 388 12.77 7.66 -8.59
C TYR A 388 12.98 6.90 -7.27
N THR A 389 13.95 5.98 -7.24
CA THR A 389 14.35 5.29 -6.01
C THR A 389 14.95 6.25 -5.00
N GLN A 390 15.77 7.21 -5.45
CA GLN A 390 16.35 8.21 -4.58
C GLN A 390 15.29 9.18 -4.03
N ASP A 391 14.29 9.55 -4.83
CA ASP A 391 13.15 10.36 -4.37
C ASP A 391 12.39 9.65 -3.25
N TYR A 392 12.09 8.35 -3.42
CA TYR A 392 11.50 7.53 -2.37
C TYR A 392 12.35 7.50 -1.10
N VAL A 393 13.66 7.23 -1.23
CA VAL A 393 14.60 7.16 -0.10
C VAL A 393 14.69 8.51 0.63
N ASN A 394 14.72 9.62 -0.09
CA ASN A 394 14.79 10.98 0.49
C ASN A 394 13.49 11.34 1.22
N GLY A 395 12.33 11.05 0.61
CA GLY A 395 11.03 11.24 1.24
C GLY A 395 10.89 10.42 2.52
N ARG A 396 11.28 9.14 2.45
CA ARG A 396 11.33 8.24 3.61
C ARG A 396 12.24 8.76 4.72
N ALA A 397 13.47 9.19 4.38
CA ALA A 397 14.41 9.73 5.36
C ALA A 397 13.89 11.01 6.03
N THR A 398 13.22 11.88 5.27
CA THR A 398 12.58 13.09 5.78
C THR A 398 11.48 12.75 6.79
N LEU A 399 10.61 11.79 6.46
CA LEU A 399 9.57 11.34 7.38
C LEU A 399 10.20 10.75 8.65
N ILE A 400 11.14 9.81 8.52
CA ILE A 400 11.78 9.14 9.66
C ILE A 400 12.45 10.15 10.60
N ALA A 401 13.12 11.17 10.08
CA ALA A 401 13.72 12.21 10.92
C ALA A 401 12.67 12.97 11.75
N LYS A 402 11.49 13.23 11.17
CA LYS A 402 10.36 13.83 11.90
C LYS A 402 9.76 12.86 12.93
N LEU A 403 9.69 11.55 12.63
CA LEU A 403 9.25 10.53 13.59
C LEU A 403 10.23 10.37 14.77
N ASP A 404 11.53 10.44 14.51
CA ASP A 404 12.57 10.41 15.56
C ASP A 404 12.52 11.67 16.44
N ALA A 405 12.16 12.83 15.87
CA ALA A 405 11.85 14.01 16.68
C ALA A 405 10.61 13.78 17.55
N LEU A 406 9.53 13.20 17.00
CA LEU A 406 8.32 12.85 17.75
C LEU A 406 8.60 11.82 18.86
N LYS A 407 9.54 10.90 18.65
CA LYS A 407 10.03 9.96 19.68
C LYS A 407 10.56 10.68 20.91
N LYS A 408 11.22 11.81 20.71
CA LYS A 408 11.87 12.62 21.75
C LYS A 408 10.90 13.61 22.40
N ASP A 409 9.94 14.11 21.65
CA ASP A 409 8.91 15.04 22.10
C ASP A 409 7.56 14.71 21.44
N SER A 410 6.67 14.09 22.22
CA SER A 410 5.34 13.66 21.75
C SER A 410 4.36 14.81 21.52
N THR A 411 4.74 16.05 21.85
CA THR A 411 3.90 17.25 21.64
C THR A 411 4.10 17.89 20.28
N LEU A 412 5.10 17.45 19.51
CA LEU A 412 5.36 17.96 18.16
C LEU A 412 4.17 17.69 17.24
N SER A 413 3.83 18.71 16.45
CA SER A 413 2.77 18.58 15.45
C SER A 413 3.18 17.59 14.36
N VAL A 414 2.20 16.78 13.97
CA VAL A 414 2.28 15.87 12.82
C VAL A 414 1.53 16.41 11.61
N ASP A 415 1.10 17.68 11.65
CA ASP A 415 0.41 18.33 10.55
C ASP A 415 1.26 18.24 9.28
N HIS A 416 0.59 17.99 8.15
CA HIS A 416 1.20 17.82 6.84
C HIS A 416 2.13 16.61 6.68
N LEU A 417 2.47 15.85 7.73
CA LEU A 417 3.34 14.67 7.59
C LEU A 417 2.83 13.65 6.57
N ILE A 418 1.51 13.45 6.55
CA ILE A 418 0.85 12.51 5.66
C ILE A 418 0.96 12.98 4.21
N THR A 419 0.62 14.25 3.95
CA THR A 419 0.68 14.85 2.60
C THR A 419 2.13 14.98 2.11
N ASP A 420 3.06 15.41 2.97
CA ASP A 420 4.49 15.48 2.66
C ASP A 420 5.05 14.11 2.26
N TYR A 421 4.66 13.05 2.98
CA TYR A 421 5.08 11.69 2.66
C TYR A 421 4.50 11.22 1.33
N ALA A 422 3.20 11.41 1.11
CA ALA A 422 2.54 11.03 -0.13
C ALA A 422 3.20 11.71 -1.34
N ASP A 423 3.52 12.99 -1.22
CA ASP A 423 4.14 13.79 -2.27
C ASP A 423 5.59 13.38 -2.58
N LEU A 424 6.37 13.05 -1.55
CA LEU A 424 7.80 12.74 -1.72
C LEU A 424 8.06 11.26 -1.97
N ALA A 425 7.62 10.40 -1.04
CA ALA A 425 7.90 8.98 -1.09
C ALA A 425 6.88 8.24 -1.97
N GLY A 426 5.59 8.52 -1.77
CA GLY A 426 4.50 7.89 -2.52
C GLY A 426 4.64 8.12 -4.03
N GLN A 427 4.83 9.36 -4.46
CA GLN A 427 5.04 9.67 -5.87
C GLN A 427 6.34 9.07 -6.44
N GLY A 428 7.44 9.06 -5.69
CA GLY A 428 8.70 8.46 -6.12
C GLY A 428 8.57 6.95 -6.39
N GLU A 429 7.92 6.22 -5.49
CA GLU A 429 7.63 4.79 -5.70
C GLU A 429 6.65 4.58 -6.86
N GLY A 430 5.57 5.36 -6.92
CA GLY A 430 4.58 5.25 -7.99
C GLY A 430 5.15 5.50 -9.39
N ARG A 431 6.00 6.52 -9.53
CA ARG A 431 6.78 6.81 -10.76
C ARG A 431 7.57 5.59 -11.21
N ARG A 432 8.33 5.02 -10.27
CA ARG A 432 9.13 3.81 -10.53
C ARG A 432 8.25 2.66 -11.02
N VAL A 433 7.12 2.40 -10.36
CA VAL A 433 6.22 1.29 -10.69
C VAL A 433 5.64 1.43 -12.09
N VAL A 434 5.21 2.63 -12.49
CA VAL A 434 4.69 2.88 -13.84
C VAL A 434 5.75 2.64 -14.92
N VAL A 435 6.97 3.17 -14.72
CA VAL A 435 8.07 3.00 -15.67
C VAL A 435 8.52 1.52 -15.76
N GLU A 436 8.57 0.82 -14.63
CA GLU A 436 8.82 -0.63 -14.59
C GLU A 436 7.74 -1.39 -15.40
N ALA A 437 6.46 -1.13 -15.17
CA ALA A 437 5.35 -1.82 -15.86
C ALA A 437 5.35 -1.60 -17.38
N LEU A 438 5.52 -0.36 -17.84
CA LEU A 438 5.61 -0.02 -19.26
C LEU A 438 6.80 -0.73 -19.93
N THR A 439 7.94 -0.77 -19.25
CA THR A 439 9.14 -1.41 -19.79
C THR A 439 9.04 -2.93 -19.80
N TYR A 440 8.44 -3.53 -18.77
CA TYR A 440 8.18 -4.97 -18.75
C TYR A 440 7.22 -5.38 -19.86
N HIS A 441 6.18 -4.58 -20.13
CA HIS A 441 5.28 -4.81 -21.25
C HIS A 441 5.99 -4.71 -22.61
N LEU A 442 6.88 -3.72 -22.79
CA LEU A 442 7.70 -3.61 -23.99
C LEU A 442 8.56 -4.87 -24.20
N ILE A 443 9.30 -5.30 -23.16
CA ILE A 443 10.12 -6.52 -23.24
C ILE A 443 9.24 -7.72 -23.59
N GLU A 444 8.09 -7.89 -22.91
CA GLU A 444 7.12 -8.97 -23.18
C GLU A 444 6.65 -8.97 -24.64
N SER A 445 6.37 -7.80 -25.23
CA SER A 445 5.94 -7.67 -26.63
C SER A 445 7.01 -8.09 -27.65
N MET A 446 8.29 -8.06 -27.24
CA MET A 446 9.43 -8.48 -28.05
C MET A 446 9.78 -9.96 -27.88
N MET A 447 9.16 -10.68 -26.93
CA MET A 447 9.52 -12.06 -26.62
C MET A 447 8.87 -13.08 -27.56
N SER A 448 9.62 -14.13 -27.92
CA SER A 448 9.06 -15.28 -28.63
C SER A 448 8.22 -16.15 -27.68
N ALA A 449 7.31 -16.93 -28.26
CA ALA A 449 6.53 -17.92 -27.50
C ALA A 449 7.43 -18.94 -26.80
N GLU A 450 8.56 -19.33 -27.41
CA GLU A 450 9.53 -20.24 -26.78
C GLU A 450 10.19 -19.60 -25.55
N GLN A 451 10.56 -18.31 -25.62
CA GLN A 451 11.15 -17.61 -24.48
C GLN A 451 10.20 -17.62 -23.26
N ILE A 452 8.92 -17.30 -23.48
CA ILE A 452 7.90 -17.29 -22.41
C ILE A 452 7.67 -18.71 -21.86
N GLN A 453 7.63 -19.72 -22.73
CA GLN A 453 7.48 -21.12 -22.30
C GLN A 453 8.68 -21.59 -21.47
N SER A 454 9.90 -21.23 -21.86
CA SER A 454 11.12 -21.54 -21.12
C SER A 454 11.10 -20.89 -19.73
N LEU A 455 10.69 -19.63 -19.60
CA LEU A 455 10.59 -18.98 -18.28
C LEU A 455 9.55 -19.65 -17.37
N LYS A 456 8.38 -20.00 -17.91
CA LYS A 456 7.35 -20.73 -17.14
C LYS A 456 7.86 -22.09 -16.67
N ALA A 457 8.61 -22.81 -17.51
CA ALA A 457 9.23 -24.07 -17.11
C ALA A 457 10.28 -23.86 -16.01
N LEU A 458 11.14 -22.84 -16.12
CA LEU A 458 12.16 -22.50 -15.14
C LEU A 458 11.59 -22.08 -13.78
N ARG A 459 10.40 -21.45 -13.76
CA ARG A 459 9.65 -21.12 -12.52
C ARG A 459 9.11 -22.36 -11.81
N ILE A 460 8.80 -23.44 -12.52
CA ILE A 460 8.26 -24.67 -11.93
C ILE A 460 9.38 -25.58 -11.42
N THR A 461 10.54 -25.56 -12.08
CA THR A 461 11.65 -26.47 -11.76
C THR A 461 12.58 -25.98 -10.64
N ASN A 462 12.46 -24.72 -10.21
CA ASN A 462 13.26 -24.09 -9.15
C ASN A 462 12.36 -23.41 -8.11
#